data_AF-K1THA2-F1
#
_entry.id   AF-K1THA2-F1
#
_cell.length_a   1.000
_cell.length_b   1.000
_cell.length_c   1.000
_cell.angle_alpha   90.00
_cell.angle_beta   90.00
_cell.angle_gamma   90.00
#
_symmetry.space_group_name_H-M   'P 1'
#
loop_
_entity.id
_entity.type
_entity.pdbx_description
1 polymer ?
#
loop_
_entity_poly.entity_id
_entity_poly.type
_entity_poly.pdbx_seq_one_letter_code
_entity_poly.pdbx_strand_id
1 'polypeptide(L)' 'MYLESQDPEKDISLYINSPGGSVSAGFAIYDTMKYIKCDVSTICIGLAASMGAFLLSSGAKGKKT' A
#
# COMPACT_ATOMS: atom_id res chain seq x y z
N MET A 1 -9.32 -4.43 4.94
CA MET A 1 -10.58 -4.92 5.53
C MET A 1 -10.67 -4.66 7.04
N TYR A 2 -9.84 -5.25 7.91
CA TYR A 2 -9.98 -5.04 9.37
C TYR A 2 -9.90 -3.56 9.78
N LEU A 3 -8.87 -2.83 9.33
CA LEU A 3 -8.70 -1.41 9.68
C LEU A 3 -9.85 -0.53 9.15
N GLU A 4 -10.28 -0.77 7.91
CA GLU A 4 -11.43 -0.08 7.32
C GLU A 4 -12.73 -0.32 8.11
N SER A 5 -12.95 -1.55 8.62
CA SER A 5 -14.13 -1.86 9.42
C SER A 5 -14.14 -1.18 10.79
N GLN A 6 -12.97 -0.82 11.32
CA GLN A 6 -12.83 -0.11 12.60
C GLN A 6 -13.09 1.38 12.43
N ASP A 7 -12.48 1.98 11.41
CA ASP A 7 -12.66 3.39 11.09
C ASP A 7 -12.37 3.62 9.59
N PRO A 8 -13.41 3.79 8.75
CA PRO A 8 -13.25 3.92 7.30
C PRO A 8 -12.71 5.29 6.87
N GLU A 9 -12.69 6.29 7.74
CA GLU A 9 -12.17 7.64 7.43
C GLU A 9 -10.71 7.81 7.82
N LYS A 10 -10.17 6.91 8.65
CA LYS A 10 -8.79 6.96 9.11
C LYS A 10 -7.82 6.43 8.06
N ASP A 11 -6.76 7.19 7.83
CA ASP A 11 -5.63 6.79 6.99
C ASP A 11 -4.96 5.49 7.48
N ILE A 12 -4.51 4.67 6.53
CA ILE A 12 -3.71 3.46 6.78
C ILE A 12 -2.26 3.72 6.39
N SER A 13 -1.30 3.38 7.25
CA SER A 13 0.13 3.42 6.92
C SER A 13 0.63 2.04 6.51
N LEU A 14 1.15 1.93 5.28
CA LEU A 14 1.77 0.74 4.74
C LEU A 14 3.29 0.94 4.64
N TYR A 15 4.02 0.29 5.53
CA TYR A 15 5.49 0.29 5.52
C TYR A 15 6.00 -0.82 4.58
N ILE A 16 6.92 -0.47 3.70
CA ILE A 16 7.41 -1.35 2.64
C ILE A 16 8.92 -1.50 2.75
N ASN A 17 9.37 -2.73 3.01
CA ASN A 17 10.74 -3.18 2.83
C ASN A 17 10.71 -4.51 2.08
N SER A 18 10.77 -4.46 0.75
CA SER A 18 10.61 -5.62 -0.10
C SER A 18 11.47 -5.52 -1.37
N PRO A 19 12.19 -6.60 -1.74
CA PRO A 19 12.86 -6.70 -3.04
C PRO A 19 11.87 -6.94 -4.21
N GLY A 20 10.57 -7.05 -3.93
CA GLY A 20 9.55 -7.43 -4.90
C GLY A 20 9.07 -8.86 -4.69
N GLY A 21 8.38 -9.43 -5.69
CA GLY A 21 7.82 -10.77 -5.61
C GLY A 21 6.80 -11.06 -6.70
N SER A 22 5.82 -11.90 -6.39
CA SER A 22 4.76 -12.29 -7.31
C SER A 22 3.93 -11.08 -7.77
N VAL A 23 3.80 -10.94 -9.09
CA VAL A 23 3.01 -9.88 -9.73
C VAL A 23 1.53 -9.99 -9.36
N SER A 24 0.96 -11.20 -9.40
CA SER A 24 -0.46 -11.40 -9.07
C SER A 24 -0.77 -11.09 -7.59
N ALA A 25 0.15 -11.47 -6.68
CA ALA A 25 0.01 -11.11 -5.27
C ALA A 25 0.13 -9.60 -5.05
N GLY A 26 1.04 -8.93 -5.77
CA GLY A 26 1.16 -7.48 -5.73
C GLY A 26 -0.09 -6.76 -6.24
N PHE A 27 -0.72 -7.25 -7.32
CA PHE A 27 -2.01 -6.72 -7.77
C PHE A 27 -3.14 -6.95 -6.77
N ALA A 28 -3.19 -8.09 -6.09
CA ALA A 28 -4.18 -8.32 -5.04
C ALA A 28 -4.06 -7.28 -3.90
N ILE A 29 -2.84 -6.92 -3.51
CA ILE A 29 -2.61 -5.85 -2.53
C ILE A 29 -3.04 -4.50 -3.09
N TYR A 30 -2.61 -4.18 -4.32
CA TYR A 30 -2.96 -2.92 -4.99
C TYR A 30 -4.48 -2.72 -5.13
N ASP A 31 -5.19 -3.73 -5.62
CA ASP A 31 -6.64 -3.67 -5.79
C ASP A 31 -7.33 -3.52 -4.43
N THR A 32 -6.81 -4.17 -3.38
CA THR A 32 -7.30 -3.96 -2.01
C THR A 32 -7.10 -2.51 -1.56
N MET A 33 -5.93 -1.90 -1.84
CA MET A 33 -5.69 -0.49 -1.53
C MET A 33 -6.63 0.46 -2.29
N LYS A 34 -7.14 0.07 -3.47
CA LYS A 34 -8.11 0.87 -4.24
C LYS A 34 -9.57 0.59 -3.88
N TYR A 35 -9.85 -0.60 -3.38
CA TYR A 35 -11.20 -1.01 -3.00
C TYR A 35 -11.65 -0.36 -1.69
N ILE A 36 -10.74 -0.27 -0.72
CA ILE A 36 -11.06 0.29 0.59
C ILE A 36 -11.23 1.82 0.54
N LYS A 37 -12.09 2.37 1.41
CA LYS A 37 -12.34 3.81 1.51
C LYS A 37 -11.18 4.60 2.10
N CYS A 38 -10.39 3.96 2.96
CA CYS A 38 -9.28 4.59 3.65
C CYS A 38 -8.19 5.02 2.66
N ASP A 39 -7.65 6.23 2.82
CA ASP A 39 -6.42 6.62 2.14
C ASP A 39 -5.24 5.79 2.66
N VAL A 40 -4.47 5.19 1.75
CA VAL A 40 -3.28 4.41 2.12
C VAL A 40 -2.02 5.26 1.92
N SER A 41 -1.37 5.63 3.01
CA SER A 41 -0.03 6.22 3.02
C SER A 41 1.01 5.11 2.88
N THR A 42 1.98 5.27 1.97
CA THR A 42 3.03 4.28 1.72
C THR A 42 4.39 4.84 2.08
N ILE A 43 5.18 4.06 2.81
CA ILE A 43 6.45 4.50 3.38
C ILE A 43 7.52 3.44 3.08
N CYS A 44 8.55 3.81 2.34
CA CYS A 44 9.71 2.96 2.12
C CYS A 44 10.61 2.96 3.35
N ILE A 45 10.90 1.79 3.90
CA ILE A 45 11.87 1.62 4.98
C ILE A 45 12.95 0.63 4.56
N GLY A 46 13.96 1.13 3.84
CA GLY A 46 15.05 0.32 3.30
C GLY A 46 14.93 0.17 1.79
N LEU A 47 14.41 -0.97 1.32
CA LEU A 47 14.31 -1.27 -0.10
C LEU A 47 12.86 -1.41 -0.54
N ALA A 48 12.48 -0.75 -1.63
CA ALA A 48 11.26 -1.06 -2.36
C ALA A 48 11.62 -1.27 -3.84
N ALA A 49 11.67 -2.52 -4.29
CA ALA A 49 12.02 -2.87 -5.66
C ALA A 49 10.90 -3.68 -6.34
N SER A 50 10.81 -3.60 -7.68
CA SER A 50 9.80 -4.31 -8.48
C SER A 50 8.38 -4.08 -7.94
N MET A 51 7.62 -5.13 -7.60
CA MET A 51 6.27 -4.97 -7.01
C MET A 51 6.27 -4.20 -5.68
N GLY A 52 7.36 -4.18 -4.92
CA GLY A 52 7.51 -3.32 -3.75
C GLY A 52 7.52 -1.83 -4.13
N ALA A 53 8.25 -1.47 -5.19
CA ALA A 53 8.27 -0.10 -5.73
C ALA A 53 6.90 0.30 -6.33
N PHE A 54 6.25 -0.64 -7.02
CA PHE A 54 4.90 -0.44 -7.55
C PHE A 54 3.91 -0.11 -6.43
N LEU A 55 3.87 -0.93 -5.38
CA LEU A 55 2.99 -0.68 -4.22
C LEU A 55 3.34 0.63 -3.50
N LEU A 56 4.63 0.94 -3.33
CA LEU A 56 5.08 2.22 -2.78
C LEU A 56 4.52 3.40 -3.58
N SER A 57 4.62 3.35 -4.91
CA SER A 57 4.10 4.42 -5.77
C SER A 57 2.57 4.53 -5.81
N SER A 58 1.86 3.50 -5.35
CA SER A 58 0.40 3.36 -5.44
C SER A 58 -0.39 3.96 -4.28
N GLY A 59 0.32 4.43 -3.24
CA GLY A 59 -0.27 5.16 -2.12
C GLY A 59 -1.02 6.42 -2.55
N ALA A 60 -1.85 6.95 -1.64
CA ALA A 60 -2.65 8.14 -1.86
C ALA A 60 -1.77 9.34 -2.26
N LYS A 61 -2.31 10.22 -3.12
CA LYS A 61 -1.55 11.36 -3.65
C LYS A 61 -1.06 12.24 -2.50
N GLY A 62 0.23 12.55 -2.47
CA GLY A 62 0.86 13.32 -1.40
C GLY A 62 1.21 12.53 -0.13
N LYS A 63 0.88 11.23 -0.07
CA LYS A 63 1.12 10.34 1.08
C LYS A 63 2.05 9.17 0.70
N LYS A 64 3.12 9.45 -0.05
CA LYS A 64 4.09 8.46 -0.54
C LYS A 64 5.49 8.95 -0.19
N THR A 65 6.22 8.22 0.65
CA THR A 65 7.48 8.68 1.23
C THR A 65 8.56 7.61 1.17
#